data_AF-A0A0H5PPQ3-F1
#
_entry.id   AF-A0A0H5PPQ3-F1
#
_cell.length_a   1.000
_cell.length_b   1.000
_cell.length_c   1.000
_cell.angle_alpha   90.00
_cell.angle_beta   90.00
_cell.angle_gamma   90.00
#
_symmetry.space_group_name_H-M   'P 1'
#
loop_
_entity.id
_entity.type
_entity.pdbx_description
1 polymer ?
#
loop_
_entity_poly.entity_id
_entity_poly.type
_entity_poly.pdbx_seq_one_letter_code
_entity_poly.pdbx_strand_id
1 'polypeptide(L)'
;MPERTPRLTAEELEALREATLQHYEAAGYPDELTDRLRAYTDEPDGGLINLIDMASSLARSHEAALERIAELEAERARLVEGVASTVRRFSATLDERDALRARLAELETQQQPRVITDLAELDGLPPFAVIRAGSVIYQHVGYGVWLTPGIHPRTHSVWLLQHAARQRVQVIVLWTPEQEAADA
;
A
#
# COMPACT_ATOMS: atom_id res chain seq x y z
N MET A 1 -40.03 -37.35 -1.45
CA MET A 1 -40.75 -38.09 -0.38
C MET A 1 -40.78 -37.18 0.83
N PRO A 2 -41.91 -36.57 1.22
CA PRO A 2 -41.92 -35.73 2.40
C PRO A 2 -41.79 -36.63 3.63
N GLU A 3 -40.72 -36.42 4.40
CA GLU A 3 -40.52 -37.10 5.69
C GLU A 3 -41.67 -36.73 6.61
N ARG A 4 -42.43 -37.74 7.04
CA ARG A 4 -43.43 -37.58 8.09
C ARG A 4 -42.68 -37.26 9.38
N THR A 5 -42.89 -36.07 9.91
CA THR A 5 -42.54 -35.74 11.30
C THR A 5 -43.07 -36.85 12.22
N PRO A 6 -42.25 -37.41 13.12
CA PRO A 6 -42.69 -38.46 14.03
C PRO A 6 -43.79 -37.88 14.91
N ARG A 7 -45.00 -38.47 14.85
CA ARG A 7 -46.09 -38.12 15.75
C ARG A 7 -45.72 -38.70 17.12
N LEU A 8 -45.27 -37.83 18.01
CA LEU A 8 -45.10 -38.15 19.43
C LEU A 8 -46.41 -38.75 19.94
N THR A 9 -46.31 -39.82 20.71
CA THR A 9 -47.46 -40.40 21.40
C THR A 9 -47.94 -39.43 22.48
N ALA A 10 -49.20 -39.56 22.92
CA ALA A 10 -49.78 -38.69 23.96
C ALA A 10 -48.95 -38.71 25.26
N GLU A 11 -48.35 -39.87 25.59
CA GLU A 11 -47.48 -40.01 26.77
C GLU A 11 -46.14 -39.27 26.60
N GLU A 12 -45.55 -39.28 25.40
CA GLU A 12 -44.30 -38.56 25.11
C GLU A 12 -44.52 -37.03 25.09
N LEU A 13 -45.69 -36.58 24.64
CA LEU A 13 -46.08 -35.17 24.69
C LEU A 13 -46.26 -34.69 26.13
N GLU A 14 -46.90 -35.50 26.98
CA GLU A 14 -47.09 -35.17 28.40
C GLU A 14 -45.74 -35.15 29.15
N ALA A 15 -44.85 -36.10 28.85
CA ALA A 15 -43.50 -36.13 29.44
C ALA A 15 -42.66 -34.90 29.02
N LEU A 16 -42.75 -34.48 27.76
CA LEU A 16 -42.07 -33.29 27.26
C LEU A 16 -42.65 -32.00 27.87
N ARG A 17 -43.97 -31.94 28.06
CA ARG A 17 -44.67 -30.84 28.73
C ARG A 17 -44.17 -30.67 30.16
N GLU A 18 -44.15 -31.76 30.92
CA GLU A 18 -43.72 -31.75 32.32
C GLU A 18 -42.25 -31.35 32.47
N ALA A 19 -41.37 -31.90 31.63
CA ALA A 19 -39.95 -31.53 31.61
C ALA A 19 -39.72 -30.05 31.25
N THR A 20 -40.55 -29.51 30.36
CA THR A 20 -40.47 -28.10 29.96
C THR A 20 -40.91 -27.19 31.10
N LEU A 21 -42.02 -27.50 31.78
CA LEU A 21 -42.51 -26.73 32.93
C LEU A 21 -41.47 -26.69 34.06
N GLN A 22 -40.86 -27.84 34.39
CA GLN A 22 -39.82 -27.93 35.42
C GLN A 22 -38.58 -27.09 35.06
N HIS A 23 -38.21 -27.00 33.78
CA HIS A 23 -37.09 -26.17 33.34
C HIS A 23 -37.35 -24.67 33.54
N TYR A 24 -38.58 -24.20 33.25
CA TYR A 24 -38.95 -22.80 33.43
C TYR A 24 -39.08 -22.40 34.90
N GLU A 25 -39.62 -23.29 35.74
CA GLU A 25 -39.65 -23.10 37.20
C GLU A 25 -38.22 -23.01 37.78
N ALA A 26 -37.31 -23.87 37.34
CA ALA A 26 -35.91 -23.87 37.78
C ALA A 26 -35.13 -22.61 37.32
N ALA A 27 -35.52 -22.00 36.20
CA ALA A 27 -34.89 -20.79 35.67
C ALA A 27 -35.43 -19.48 36.32
N GLY A 28 -36.40 -19.56 37.23
CA GLY A 28 -36.91 -18.42 38.00
C GLY A 28 -37.71 -17.41 37.17
N TYR A 29 -38.38 -17.86 36.11
CA TYR A 29 -39.27 -17.01 35.32
C TYR A 29 -40.50 -16.59 36.15
N PRO A 30 -41.08 -15.40 35.90
CA PRO A 30 -42.19 -14.89 36.69
C PRO A 30 -43.39 -15.86 36.66
N ASP A 31 -44.05 -16.05 37.80
CA ASP A 31 -45.17 -16.98 37.98
C ASP A 31 -46.28 -16.79 36.92
N GLU A 32 -46.51 -15.55 36.48
CA GLU A 32 -47.45 -15.24 35.39
C GLU A 32 -47.07 -15.87 34.04
N LEU A 33 -45.78 -16.06 33.75
CA LEU A 33 -45.30 -16.70 32.51
C LEU A 33 -45.49 -18.21 32.59
N THR A 34 -45.23 -18.80 33.76
CA THR A 34 -45.43 -20.22 34.06
C THR A 34 -46.91 -20.60 34.05
N ASP A 35 -47.78 -19.78 34.65
CA ASP A 35 -49.23 -19.97 34.65
C ASP A 35 -49.84 -19.77 33.26
N ARG A 36 -49.31 -18.82 32.47
CA ARG A 36 -49.75 -18.59 31.09
C ARG A 36 -49.29 -19.70 30.15
N LEU A 37 -48.10 -20.27 30.37
CA LEU A 37 -47.65 -21.48 29.71
C LEU A 37 -48.57 -22.65 30.05
N ARG A 38 -48.86 -22.88 31.34
CA ARG A 38 -49.77 -23.95 31.80
C ARG A 38 -51.13 -23.85 31.09
N ALA A 39 -51.74 -22.65 31.07
CA ALA A 39 -52.99 -22.39 30.36
C ALA A 39 -52.91 -22.62 28.84
N TYR A 40 -51.79 -22.31 28.20
CA TYR A 40 -51.58 -22.54 26.75
C TYR A 40 -51.31 -24.02 26.43
N THR A 41 -50.82 -24.78 27.40
CA THR A 41 -50.58 -26.23 27.29
C THR A 41 -51.80 -27.09 27.61
N ASP A 42 -52.81 -26.54 28.30
CA ASP A 42 -54.08 -27.23 28.62
C ASP A 42 -55.12 -27.17 27.47
N GLU A 43 -54.87 -26.41 26.40
CA GLU A 43 -55.72 -26.43 25.20
C GLU A 43 -55.42 -27.70 24.37
N PRO A 44 -56.42 -28.59 24.12
CA PRO A 44 -56.17 -29.98 23.74
C PRO A 44 -55.36 -30.26 22.47
N ASP A 45 -55.21 -29.33 21.52
CA ASP A 45 -54.74 -29.71 20.17
C ASP A 45 -53.86 -28.70 19.41
N GLY A 46 -53.40 -27.58 20.00
CA GLY A 46 -52.67 -26.57 19.19
C GLY A 46 -51.61 -25.70 19.87
N GLY A 47 -51.75 -25.37 21.16
CA GLY A 47 -50.88 -24.40 21.82
C GLY A 47 -49.43 -24.88 21.97
N LEU A 48 -49.24 -26.11 22.44
CA LEU A 48 -47.93 -26.75 22.59
C LEU A 48 -47.20 -26.97 21.26
N ILE A 49 -47.92 -27.43 20.23
CA ILE A 49 -47.36 -27.68 18.90
C ILE A 49 -46.83 -26.37 18.30
N ASN A 50 -47.58 -25.28 18.41
CA ASN A 50 -47.15 -23.97 17.95
C ASN A 50 -45.91 -23.44 18.70
N LEU A 51 -45.82 -23.69 20.01
CA LEU A 51 -44.64 -23.32 20.81
C LEU A 51 -43.40 -24.12 20.41
N ILE A 52 -43.55 -25.43 20.20
CA ILE A 52 -42.47 -26.31 19.72
C ILE A 52 -42.01 -25.90 18.31
N ASP A 53 -42.95 -25.57 17.42
CA ASP A 53 -42.64 -25.10 16.08
C ASP A 53 -41.90 -23.75 16.09
N MET A 54 -42.33 -22.82 16.95
CA MET A 54 -41.64 -21.54 17.14
C MET A 54 -40.23 -21.74 17.73
N ALA A 55 -40.08 -22.57 18.76
CA ALA A 55 -38.78 -22.86 19.35
C ALA A 55 -37.84 -23.54 18.34
N SER A 56 -38.35 -24.47 17.55
CA SER A 56 -37.60 -25.13 16.47
C SER A 56 -37.19 -24.16 15.37
N SER A 57 -38.09 -23.23 15.00
CA SER A 57 -37.79 -22.17 14.03
C SER A 57 -36.71 -21.23 14.55
N LEU A 58 -36.80 -20.84 15.83
CA LEU A 58 -35.83 -19.98 16.48
C LEU A 58 -34.45 -20.65 16.58
N ALA A 59 -34.41 -21.94 16.94
CA ALA A 59 -33.17 -22.72 17.00
C ALA A 59 -32.48 -22.79 15.62
N ARG A 60 -33.25 -23.09 14.56
CA ARG A 60 -32.72 -23.07 13.18
C ARG A 60 -32.24 -21.68 12.76
N SER A 61 -32.97 -20.63 13.10
CA SER A 61 -32.55 -19.26 12.81
C SER A 61 -31.28 -18.87 13.57
N HIS A 62 -31.12 -19.35 14.80
CA HIS A 62 -29.93 -19.11 15.61
C HIS A 62 -28.71 -19.82 15.02
N GLU A 63 -28.85 -21.09 14.63
CA GLU A 63 -27.79 -21.86 13.98
C GLU A 63 -27.34 -21.20 12.66
N ALA A 64 -28.30 -20.79 11.82
CA ALA A 64 -28.00 -20.05 10.58
C ALA A 64 -27.30 -18.69 10.85
N ALA A 65 -27.65 -18.01 11.95
CA ALA A 65 -26.99 -16.76 12.32
C ALA A 65 -25.55 -17.00 12.77
N LEU A 66 -25.28 -18.06 13.52
CA LEU A 66 -23.92 -18.44 13.93
C LEU A 66 -23.06 -18.82 12.72
N GLU A 67 -23.61 -19.59 11.78
CA GLU A 67 -22.91 -19.94 10.53
C GLU A 67 -22.57 -18.66 9.75
N ARG A 68 -23.52 -17.74 9.62
CA ARG A 68 -23.29 -16.45 8.95
C ARG A 68 -22.23 -15.60 9.64
N ILE A 69 -22.18 -15.60 10.98
CA ILE A 69 -21.14 -14.90 11.74
C ILE A 69 -19.77 -15.51 11.44
N ALA A 70 -19.66 -16.85 11.46
CA ALA A 70 -18.39 -17.53 11.16
C ALA A 70 -17.89 -17.23 9.74
N GLU A 71 -18.78 -17.19 8.74
CA GLU A 71 -18.45 -16.76 7.38
C GLU A 71 -17.90 -15.33 7.33
N LEU A 72 -18.58 -14.40 8.00
CA LEU A 72 -18.18 -12.99 8.05
C LEU A 72 -16.84 -12.80 8.77
N GLU A 73 -16.58 -13.56 9.83
CA GLU A 73 -15.29 -13.55 10.52
C GLU A 73 -14.17 -14.06 9.61
N ALA A 74 -14.42 -15.13 8.83
CA ALA A 74 -13.47 -15.64 7.85
C ALA A 74 -13.24 -14.68 6.68
N GLU A 75 -14.27 -13.97 6.22
CA GLU A 75 -14.13 -12.91 5.21
C GLU A 75 -13.34 -11.72 5.77
N ARG A 76 -13.65 -11.27 6.99
CA ARG A 76 -12.91 -10.21 7.67
C ARG A 76 -11.43 -10.56 7.82
N ALA A 77 -11.10 -11.79 8.21
CA ALA A 77 -9.72 -12.25 8.32
C ALA A 77 -8.97 -12.16 6.98
N ARG A 78 -9.61 -12.58 5.88
CA ARG A 78 -9.04 -12.47 4.53
C ARG A 78 -8.83 -11.01 4.10
N LEU A 79 -9.78 -10.13 4.38
CA LEU A 79 -9.67 -8.70 4.08
C LEU A 79 -8.53 -8.04 4.86
N VAL A 80 -8.42 -8.34 6.16
CA VAL A 80 -7.34 -7.82 7.02
C VAL A 80 -5.97 -8.25 6.48
N GLU A 81 -5.79 -9.52 6.10
CA GLU A 81 -4.53 -9.98 5.52
C GLU A 81 -4.24 -9.32 4.16
N GLY A 82 -5.27 -9.12 3.32
CA GLY A 82 -5.14 -8.40 2.06
C GLY A 82 -4.66 -6.95 2.25
N VAL A 83 -5.24 -6.24 3.21
CA VAL A 83 -4.82 -4.88 3.58
C VAL A 83 -3.39 -4.88 4.13
N ALA A 84 -3.06 -5.78 5.04
CA ALA A 84 -1.71 -5.89 5.61
C ALA A 84 -0.64 -6.15 4.53
N SER A 85 -0.92 -7.07 3.60
CA SER A 85 -0.08 -7.35 2.43
C SER A 85 0.13 -6.10 1.57
N THR A 86 -0.93 -5.34 1.35
CA THR A 86 -0.89 -4.11 0.55
C THR A 86 -0.06 -3.03 1.24
N VAL A 87 -0.26 -2.81 2.54
CA VAL A 87 0.52 -1.86 3.35
C VAL A 87 2.01 -2.21 3.36
N ARG A 88 2.36 -3.50 3.50
CA ARG A 88 3.77 -3.96 3.42
C ARG A 88 4.40 -3.62 2.07
N ARG A 89 3.68 -3.86 0.96
CA ARG A 89 4.16 -3.54 -0.39
C ARG A 89 4.37 -2.04 -0.57
N PHE A 90 3.39 -1.22 -0.17
CA PHE A 90 3.52 0.24 -0.26
C PHE A 90 4.70 0.76 0.57
N SER A 91 4.93 0.20 1.76
CA SER A 91 6.06 0.60 2.61
C SER A 91 7.40 0.30 1.93
N ALA A 92 7.56 -0.89 1.36
CA ALA A 92 8.77 -1.24 0.61
C ALA A 92 9.02 -0.30 -0.59
N THR A 93 7.97 0.05 -1.35
CA THR A 93 8.11 1.01 -2.46
C THR A 93 8.50 2.42 -1.98
N LEU A 94 8.03 2.84 -0.80
CA LEU A 94 8.44 4.12 -0.21
C LEU A 94 9.92 4.08 0.22
N ASP A 95 10.36 2.99 0.83
CA ASP A 95 11.76 2.79 1.22
C ASP A 95 12.69 2.80 -0.01
N GLU A 96 12.30 2.12 -1.09
CA GLU A 96 13.02 2.15 -2.38
C GLU A 96 13.10 3.57 -2.95
N ARG A 97 12.00 4.32 -2.93
CA ARG A 97 11.97 5.70 -3.39
C ARG A 97 12.91 6.58 -2.58
N ASP A 98 12.93 6.41 -1.26
CA ASP A 98 13.76 7.23 -0.38
C ASP A 98 15.25 6.88 -0.53
N ALA A 99 15.59 5.61 -0.77
CA ALA A 99 16.93 5.18 -1.16
C ALA A 99 17.38 5.80 -2.50
N LEU A 100 16.50 5.82 -3.51
CA LEU A 100 16.79 6.45 -4.81
C LEU A 100 16.99 7.96 -4.67
N ARG A 101 16.21 8.64 -3.82
CA ARG A 101 16.40 10.07 -3.53
C ARG A 101 17.73 10.35 -2.85
N ALA A 102 18.13 9.52 -1.89
CA ALA A 102 19.43 9.63 -1.25
C ALA A 102 20.56 9.46 -2.27
N ARG A 103 20.46 8.47 -3.15
CA ARG A 103 21.44 8.25 -4.22
C ARG A 103 21.48 9.41 -5.21
N LEU A 104 20.33 9.97 -5.58
CA LEU A 104 20.27 11.13 -6.45
C LEU A 104 20.95 12.33 -5.82
N ALA A 105 20.68 12.62 -4.55
CA ALA A 105 21.34 13.72 -3.82
C ALA A 105 22.86 13.53 -3.74
N GLU A 106 23.33 12.30 -3.54
CA GLU A 106 24.75 11.96 -3.58
C GLU A 106 25.35 12.25 -4.96
N LEU A 107 24.69 11.80 -6.04
CA LEU A 107 25.12 12.03 -7.42
C LEU A 107 25.10 13.53 -7.80
N GLU A 108 24.10 14.28 -7.36
CA GLU A 108 24.03 15.74 -7.54
C GLU A 108 25.18 16.46 -6.81
N THR A 109 25.56 15.96 -5.62
CA THR A 109 26.70 16.49 -4.87
C THR A 109 28.02 16.19 -5.57
N GLN A 110 28.13 15.02 -6.22
CA GLN A 110 29.29 14.63 -7.03
C GLN A 110 29.35 15.40 -8.36
N GLN A 111 28.21 15.73 -8.97
CA GLN A 111 28.12 16.48 -10.23
C GLN A 111 28.07 18.00 -10.04
N GLN A 112 28.87 18.57 -9.12
CA GLN A 112 29.05 20.03 -9.16
C GLN A 112 29.78 20.41 -10.44
N PRO A 113 29.16 21.21 -11.34
CA PRO A 113 29.81 21.62 -12.56
C PRO A 113 31.07 22.43 -12.22
N ARG A 114 32.24 21.97 -12.68
CA ARG A 114 33.49 22.72 -12.53
C ARG A 114 33.40 23.98 -13.37
N VAL A 115 33.16 25.11 -12.71
CA VAL A 115 33.11 26.44 -13.34
C VAL A 115 34.51 27.03 -13.34
N ILE A 116 35.02 27.35 -14.53
CA ILE A 116 36.32 28.03 -14.68
C ILE A 116 36.09 29.52 -14.81
N THR A 117 36.75 30.30 -13.96
CA THR A 117 36.71 31.77 -14.01
C THR A 117 38.06 32.39 -14.33
N ASP A 118 39.14 31.63 -14.26
CA ASP A 118 40.49 32.14 -14.47
C ASP A 118 41.14 31.60 -15.75
N LEU A 119 42.05 32.40 -16.30
CA LEU A 119 42.71 32.12 -17.57
C LEU A 119 43.71 30.97 -17.46
N ALA A 120 44.44 30.88 -16.35
CA ALA A 120 45.49 29.88 -16.18
C ALA A 120 44.90 28.48 -16.06
N GLU A 121 43.79 28.32 -15.36
CA GLU A 121 43.01 27.10 -15.27
C GLU A 121 42.43 26.72 -16.64
N LEU A 122 41.85 27.67 -17.38
CA LEU A 122 41.30 27.40 -18.70
C LEU A 122 42.40 26.97 -19.70
N ASP A 123 43.54 27.64 -19.70
CA ASP A 123 44.68 27.31 -20.56
C ASP A 123 45.34 25.98 -20.18
N GLY A 124 45.34 25.67 -18.88
CA GLY A 124 45.93 24.46 -18.30
C GLY A 124 45.09 23.20 -18.46
N LEU A 125 43.87 23.29 -19.01
CA LEU A 125 43.08 22.09 -19.30
C LEU A 125 43.80 21.19 -20.31
N PRO A 126 43.70 19.86 -20.16
CA PRO A 126 44.36 18.92 -21.07
C PRO A 126 43.76 19.00 -22.48
N PRO A 127 44.55 18.68 -23.53
CA PRO A 127 44.03 18.51 -24.89
C PRO A 127 42.80 17.60 -24.90
N PHE A 128 41.85 17.90 -25.78
CA PHE A 128 40.54 17.24 -25.91
C PHE A 128 39.54 17.51 -24.79
N ALA A 129 39.89 18.25 -23.73
CA ALA A 129 38.91 18.69 -22.74
C ALA A 129 37.72 19.40 -23.42
N VAL A 130 36.51 19.16 -22.91
CA VAL A 130 35.28 19.74 -23.44
C VAL A 130 34.71 20.70 -22.42
N ILE A 131 34.40 21.91 -22.86
CA ILE A 131 33.76 22.94 -22.05
C ILE A 131 32.48 23.43 -22.72
N ARG A 132 31.61 24.04 -21.92
CA ARG A 132 30.46 24.82 -22.37
C ARG A 132 30.64 26.27 -21.97
N ALA A 133 30.40 27.20 -22.88
CA ALA A 133 30.19 28.61 -22.55
C ALA A 133 28.86 29.07 -23.16
N GLY A 134 27.89 29.39 -22.31
CA GLY A 134 26.52 29.65 -22.77
C GLY A 134 25.91 28.42 -23.44
N SER A 135 25.49 28.55 -24.71
CA SER A 135 24.94 27.47 -25.54
C SER A 135 25.98 26.80 -26.46
N VAL A 136 27.25 27.22 -26.41
CA VAL A 136 28.30 26.73 -27.31
C VAL A 136 29.20 25.74 -26.58
N ILE A 137 29.51 24.65 -27.26
CA ILE A 137 30.44 23.62 -26.80
C ILE A 137 31.79 23.85 -27.49
N TYR A 138 32.87 23.75 -26.71
CA TYR A 138 34.23 23.88 -27.20
C TYR A 138 35.05 22.67 -26.81
N GLN A 139 35.90 22.23 -27.73
CA GLN A 139 36.91 21.21 -27.51
C GLN A 139 38.30 21.86 -27.49
N HIS A 140 39.10 21.54 -26.48
CA HIS A 140 40.47 22.00 -26.37
C HIS A 140 41.34 21.30 -27.39
N VAL A 141 42.18 22.05 -28.09
CA VAL A 141 43.15 21.52 -29.06
C VAL A 141 44.59 21.83 -28.68
N GLY A 142 44.83 22.22 -27.41
CA GLY A 142 46.13 22.58 -26.88
C GLY A 142 46.43 24.09 -26.91
N TYR A 143 47.40 24.50 -26.10
CA TYR A 143 47.93 25.87 -26.05
C TYR A 143 46.87 26.97 -25.87
N GLY A 144 45.82 26.69 -25.07
CA GLY A 144 44.75 27.64 -24.84
C GLY A 144 43.85 27.91 -26.06
N VAL A 145 43.84 26.98 -27.02
CA VAL A 145 43.03 27.08 -28.24
C VAL A 145 41.86 26.11 -28.17
N TRP A 146 40.72 26.59 -28.61
CA TRP A 146 39.43 25.93 -28.52
C TRP A 146 38.74 25.91 -29.88
N LEU A 147 38.11 24.79 -30.21
CA LEU A 147 37.31 24.60 -31.41
C LEU A 147 35.86 24.37 -31.04
N THR A 148 34.94 25.01 -31.76
CA THR A 148 33.53 24.62 -31.74
C THR A 148 33.31 23.49 -32.75
N PRO A 149 32.90 22.29 -32.35
CA PRO A 149 32.63 21.20 -33.29
C PRO A 149 31.65 21.65 -34.38
N GLY A 150 31.99 21.40 -35.65
CA GLY A 150 31.18 21.81 -36.80
C GLY A 150 31.36 23.26 -37.27
N ILE A 151 32.20 24.07 -36.60
CA ILE A 151 32.53 25.44 -37.02
C ILE A 151 34.06 25.61 -37.04
N HIS A 152 34.61 26.32 -38.03
CA HIS A 152 36.06 26.44 -38.23
C HIS A 152 36.83 27.59 -37.53
N PRO A 153 36.25 28.54 -36.74
CA PRO A 153 37.06 29.52 -36.05
C PRO A 153 37.70 28.91 -34.79
N ARG A 154 39.03 28.99 -34.73
CA ARG A 154 39.81 28.78 -33.51
C ARG A 154 39.60 29.94 -32.56
N THR A 155 39.35 29.63 -31.30
CA THR A 155 39.09 30.63 -30.26
C THR A 155 40.12 30.47 -29.14
N HIS A 156 40.72 31.57 -28.68
CA HIS A 156 41.65 31.53 -27.54
C HIS A 156 40.90 31.66 -26.20
N SER A 157 41.43 31.05 -25.14
CA SER A 157 40.90 31.10 -23.76
C SER A 157 40.63 32.52 -23.27
N VAL A 158 41.53 33.47 -23.58
CA VAL A 158 41.35 34.89 -23.23
C VAL A 158 40.05 35.44 -23.82
N TRP A 159 39.80 35.16 -25.09
CA TRP A 159 38.58 35.62 -25.76
C TRP A 159 37.36 34.93 -25.15
N LEU A 160 37.43 33.63 -24.85
CA LEU A 160 36.32 32.87 -24.27
C LEU A 160 35.89 33.43 -22.92
N LEU A 161 36.84 33.67 -22.00
CA LEU A 161 36.52 34.22 -20.68
C LEU A 161 35.95 35.63 -20.78
N GLN A 162 36.52 36.48 -21.64
CA GLN A 162 35.99 37.82 -21.88
C GLN A 162 34.59 37.78 -22.50
N HIS A 163 34.36 36.90 -23.46
CA HIS A 163 33.06 36.73 -24.09
C HIS A 163 32.03 36.21 -23.09
N ALA A 164 32.39 35.21 -22.29
CA ALA A 164 31.56 34.66 -21.23
C ALA A 164 31.16 35.73 -20.21
N ALA A 165 32.12 36.54 -19.74
CA ALA A 165 31.87 37.66 -18.85
C ALA A 165 30.94 38.73 -19.47
N ARG A 166 31.17 39.10 -20.73
CA ARG A 166 30.31 40.07 -21.46
C ARG A 166 28.87 39.56 -21.61
N GLN A 167 28.70 38.27 -21.87
CA GLN A 167 27.39 37.62 -22.03
C GLN A 167 26.76 37.17 -20.70
N ARG A 168 27.46 37.34 -19.57
CA ARG A 168 27.06 36.85 -18.24
C ARG A 168 26.76 35.35 -18.23
N VAL A 169 27.57 34.57 -18.96
CA VAL A 169 27.51 33.10 -18.96
C VAL A 169 28.73 32.53 -18.26
N GLN A 170 28.59 31.33 -17.70
CA GLN A 170 29.70 30.59 -17.09
C GLN A 170 30.42 29.72 -18.12
N VAL A 171 31.72 29.54 -17.92
CA VAL A 171 32.49 28.50 -18.60
C VAL A 171 32.50 27.28 -17.69
N ILE A 172 31.90 26.19 -18.16
CA ILE A 172 31.71 24.96 -17.40
C ILE A 172 32.50 23.85 -18.07
N VAL A 173 33.33 23.12 -17.33
CA VAL A 173 33.97 21.90 -17.82
C VAL A 173 32.93 20.81 -17.88
N LEU A 174 32.72 20.27 -19.08
CA LEU A 174 31.82 19.15 -19.31
C LEU A 174 32.56 17.81 -19.19
N TRP A 175 33.82 17.77 -19.63
CA TRP A 175 34.60 16.54 -19.66
C TRP A 175 36.11 16.82 -19.76
N THR A 176 36.92 15.99 -19.12
CA THR A 176 38.36 15.90 -19.37
C THR A 176 38.79 14.44 -19.60
N PRO A 177 39.85 14.17 -20.39
CA PRO A 177 40.37 12.81 -20.60
C PRO A 177 40.77 12.09 -19.31
N GLU A 178 41.16 12.86 -18.30
CA GLU A 178 41.57 12.34 -16.99
C GLU A 178 40.38 11.81 -16.18
N GLN A 179 39.16 12.32 -16.40
CA GLN A 179 37.95 11.78 -15.77
C GLN A 179 37.63 10.38 -16.28
N GLU A 180 37.77 10.15 -17.60
CA GLU A 180 37.52 8.83 -18.20
C GLU A 180 38.49 7.76 -17.69
N ALA A 181 39.73 8.13 -17.36
CA ALA A 181 40.71 7.23 -16.76
C ALA A 181 40.46 6.93 -15.27
N ALA A 182 39.68 7.77 -14.57
CA ALA A 182 39.32 7.57 -13.16
C ALA A 182 38.01 6.77 -13.00
N ASP A 183 37.15 6.80 -14.02
CA ASP A 183 35.85 6.12 -14.05
C ASP A 183 35.91 4.70 -14.70
N ALA A 184 37.08 4.28 -15.21
CA ALA A 184 37.33 2.98 -15.86
C ALA A 184 37.98 1.95 -14.92
#